data_AF-A0A9P8F8E3-F1
#
_entry.id   AF-A0A9P8F8E3-F1
#
_cell.length_a   1.000
_cell.length_b   1.000
_cell.length_c   1.000
_cell.angle_alpha   90.00
_cell.angle_beta   90.00
_cell.angle_gamma   90.00
#
_symmetry.space_group_name_H-M   'P 1'
#
loop_
_entity.id
_entity.type
_entity.pdbx_description
1 polymer ?
#
loop_
_entity_poly.entity_id
_entity_poly.type
_entity_poly.pdbx_seq_one_letter_code
_entity_poly.pdbx_strand_id
1 'polypeptide(L)'
;MTERNLDIFESKLSDPNTDLRTKCNFLIEIRDGMDHWCQGTTYPVFLQKFVPVLLEILSGSPVFISTSPEQRLRNCALEILHRLPMSTPDVTDQYAPQIVDKLLELARIENEDNAVLCMKIIMEFERNHLNSCASKVQPFLDLILELFQTMDQTVKDTFDTPAAAGSSTAVAPGTPQYNSPRPASPIASTTSLAAEVGSDQPQTRQLQKGTQSFKLVAECPIIVVSIFQAHRSMVAKNVEAFVHRIKAILSLQAGPQKRAHEEAREKGTTFVGVAKDIKNRAAFGELVTAQVKTMSFLAYLLRVYQKLLADFLTELPEIVVRLLQDCPREKSSARKELLVAIRHIVNFNIRTIFLPKLDELLDERTLIGDGLTVYETLRPLAFTMLADLIHHVRENLKPAQIEKSIFVYTKNLHDDYPGTSFQTMSAKLLLNMAECMAKVEDKQDARYFLTLVLNAIGEKFASMNRQYHNAVKASAQYAETTMEAGAENYLADVNQKPEWDEIDIFNATPIKTNNLRDRGSDPVADNKFLFKNLLHGLKTLFYSLRASNPTRIRDEMDAANVPPNWQDVSYGFNAEEVNVLIKLFHEGAQVFRYYNAEKTPTETPMMNPVEFLANNHMMSSGKE
;
A
#
# COMPACT_ATOMS: atom_id res chain seq x y z
N MET A 1 33.12 30.27 24.52
CA MET A 1 33.20 28.97 25.21
C MET A 1 32.94 27.83 24.23
N THR A 2 31.94 27.95 23.36
CA THR A 2 31.61 27.02 22.26
C THR A 2 32.77 26.72 21.33
N GLU A 3 33.48 27.73 20.80
CA GLU A 3 34.65 27.50 19.91
C GLU A 3 35.77 26.69 20.59
N ARG A 4 36.02 26.96 21.89
CA ARG A 4 37.04 26.25 22.67
C ARG A 4 36.71 24.76 22.86
N ASN A 5 35.43 24.39 22.87
CA ASN A 5 35.02 22.99 22.92
C ASN A 5 35.22 22.30 21.55
N LEU A 6 34.96 23.02 20.44
CA LEU A 6 35.23 22.51 19.09
C LEU A 6 36.72 22.25 18.87
N ASP A 7 37.60 23.12 19.37
CA ASP A 7 39.06 22.92 19.29
C ASP A 7 39.52 21.65 20.05
N ILE A 8 38.93 21.38 21.22
CA ILE A 8 39.23 20.18 22.01
C ILE A 8 38.80 18.93 21.24
N PHE A 9 37.57 18.91 20.71
CA PHE A 9 37.07 17.78 19.95
C PHE A 9 37.88 17.54 18.68
N GLU A 10 38.21 18.58 17.93
CA GLU A 10 39.06 18.50 16.74
C GLU A 10 40.43 17.88 17.11
N SER A 11 41.09 18.40 18.14
CA SER A 11 42.41 17.89 18.55
C SER A 11 42.39 16.41 18.97
N LYS A 12 41.31 15.96 19.62
CA LYS A 12 41.16 14.57 20.08
C LYS A 12 40.80 13.62 18.95
N LEU A 13 40.02 14.06 17.97
CA LEU A 13 39.66 13.25 16.82
C LEU A 13 40.82 13.09 15.84
N SER A 14 41.61 14.16 15.64
CA SER A 14 42.79 14.15 14.76
C SER A 14 44.01 13.46 15.38
N ASP A 15 44.07 13.28 16.70
CA ASP A 15 45.18 12.59 17.36
C ASP A 15 45.19 11.08 17.03
N PRO A 16 46.23 10.55 16.35
CA PRO A 16 46.32 9.13 16.02
C PRO A 16 46.47 8.22 17.24
N ASN A 17 46.87 8.75 18.41
CA ASN A 17 47.06 7.97 19.63
C ASN A 17 45.79 7.80 20.46
N THR A 18 44.72 8.55 20.15
CA THR A 18 43.44 8.44 20.86
C THR A 18 42.73 7.15 20.43
N ASP A 19 42.27 6.35 21.40
CA ASP A 19 41.61 5.08 21.12
C ASP A 19 40.27 5.27 20.41
N LEU A 20 39.90 4.28 19.59
CA LEU A 20 38.72 4.36 18.73
C LEU A 20 37.40 4.51 19.50
N ARG A 21 37.31 3.92 20.70
CA ARG A 21 36.09 4.03 21.52
C ARG A 21 35.94 5.47 22.03
N THR A 22 37.02 6.09 22.46
CA THR A 22 37.02 7.51 22.84
C THR A 22 36.69 8.41 21.65
N LYS A 23 37.26 8.16 20.46
CA LYS A 23 36.90 8.90 19.23
C LYS A 23 35.40 8.75 18.89
N CYS A 24 34.84 7.55 19.03
CA CYS A 24 33.40 7.32 18.84
C CYS A 24 32.55 8.16 19.79
N ASN A 25 32.91 8.22 21.08
CA ASN A 25 32.14 8.98 22.05
C ASN A 25 32.13 10.48 21.71
N PHE A 26 33.26 11.04 21.27
CA PHE A 26 33.31 12.43 20.81
C PHE A 26 32.47 12.67 19.55
N LEU A 27 32.51 11.76 18.56
CA LEU A 27 31.63 11.90 17.39
C LEU A 27 30.15 11.80 17.76
N ILE A 28 29.77 10.93 18.69
CA ILE A 28 28.39 10.82 19.17
C ILE A 28 27.95 12.14 19.83
N GLU A 29 28.79 12.74 20.67
CA GLU A 29 28.51 14.03 21.29
C GLU A 29 28.34 15.15 20.25
N ILE A 30 29.19 15.16 19.20
CA ILE A 30 29.04 16.10 18.08
C ILE A 30 27.73 15.86 17.34
N ARG A 31 27.40 14.60 17.02
CA ARG A 31 26.19 14.21 16.30
C ARG A 31 24.91 14.59 17.06
N ASP A 32 24.91 14.41 18.38
CA ASP A 32 23.76 14.70 19.23
C ASP A 32 23.64 16.20 19.51
N GLY A 33 24.75 16.94 19.47
CA GLY A 33 24.79 18.40 19.56
C GLY A 33 24.63 19.15 18.24
N MET A 34 24.32 18.48 17.12
CA MET A 34 24.30 19.08 15.77
C MET A 34 23.47 20.37 15.68
N ASP A 35 22.30 20.39 16.33
CA ASP A 35 21.42 21.56 16.35
C ASP A 35 22.09 22.77 17.00
N HIS A 36 22.99 22.57 17.96
CA HIS A 36 23.72 23.65 18.62
C HIS A 36 24.91 24.13 17.78
N TRP A 37 25.67 23.20 17.19
CA TRP A 37 26.91 23.51 16.48
C TRP A 37 26.68 24.16 15.11
N CYS A 38 25.59 23.80 14.44
CA CYS A 38 25.28 24.24 13.07
C CYS A 38 24.29 25.42 13.02
N GLN A 39 24.46 26.41 13.90
CA GLN A 39 23.62 27.62 13.92
C GLN A 39 24.42 28.90 13.67
N GLY A 40 23.83 29.84 12.92
CA GLY A 40 24.36 31.19 12.76
C GLY A 40 25.84 31.22 12.37
N THR A 41 26.65 31.94 13.15
CA THR A 41 28.08 32.15 12.86
C THR A 41 28.97 30.97 13.24
N THR A 42 28.50 29.97 14.00
CA THR A 42 29.31 28.81 14.37
C THR A 42 29.35 27.76 13.26
N TYR A 43 28.37 27.76 12.36
CA TYR A 43 28.27 26.74 11.30
C TYR A 43 29.47 26.75 10.32
N PRO A 44 29.93 27.91 9.80
CA PRO A 44 31.13 27.95 8.96
C PRO A 44 32.38 27.41 9.68
N VAL A 45 32.55 27.75 10.96
CA VAL A 45 33.69 27.29 11.79
C VAL A 45 33.62 25.77 11.99
N PHE A 46 32.43 25.24 12.26
CA PHE A 46 32.20 23.81 12.36
C PHE A 46 32.59 23.08 11.06
N LEU A 47 32.11 23.55 9.91
CA LEU A 47 32.43 22.93 8.62
C LEU A 47 33.93 22.93 8.35
N GLN A 48 34.60 24.06 8.58
CA GLN A 48 36.04 24.20 8.37
C GLN A 48 36.85 23.20 9.19
N LYS A 49 36.47 22.96 10.44
CA LYS A 49 37.19 22.07 11.36
C LYS A 49 36.84 20.61 11.14
N PHE A 50 35.55 20.28 11.07
CA PHE A 50 35.10 18.89 11.14
C PHE A 50 34.94 18.21 9.79
N VAL A 51 34.67 18.92 8.68
CA VAL A 51 34.60 18.25 7.37
C VAL A 51 35.91 17.52 7.04
N PRO A 52 37.11 18.12 7.18
CA PRO A 52 38.37 17.42 6.94
C PRO A 52 38.54 16.18 7.83
N VAL A 53 38.25 16.31 9.13
CA VAL A 53 38.34 15.21 10.11
C VAL A 53 37.41 14.05 9.75
N LEU A 54 36.16 14.35 9.37
CA LEU A 54 35.19 13.34 8.95
C LEU A 54 35.66 12.62 7.69
N LEU A 55 36.18 13.34 6.69
CA LEU A 55 36.71 12.75 5.46
C LEU A 55 37.97 11.90 5.70
N GLU A 56 38.81 12.27 6.67
CA GLU A 56 39.98 11.48 7.07
C GLU A 56 39.56 10.17 7.73
N ILE A 57 38.62 10.21 8.68
CA ILE A 57 38.04 9.01 9.32
C ILE A 57 37.46 8.05 8.27
N LEU A 58 36.78 8.60 7.26
CA LEU A 58 36.19 7.83 6.18
C LEU A 58 37.23 7.33 5.15
N SER A 59 38.45 7.85 5.15
CA SER A 59 39.53 7.39 4.26
C SER A 59 40.18 6.07 4.71
N GLY A 60 39.91 5.61 5.94
CA GLY A 60 40.30 4.27 6.39
C GLY A 60 39.64 3.13 5.59
N SER A 61 40.10 1.90 5.78
CA SER A 61 39.53 0.72 5.10
C SER A 61 38.08 0.43 5.53
N PRO A 62 37.22 -0.07 4.61
CA PRO A 62 35.84 -0.42 4.94
C PRO A 62 35.78 -1.62 5.89
N VAL A 63 34.79 -1.60 6.78
CA VAL A 63 34.61 -2.61 7.83
C VAL A 63 33.27 -3.30 7.68
N PHE A 64 33.26 -4.63 7.77
CA PHE A 64 32.08 -5.46 7.49
C PHE A 64 31.54 -6.18 8.73
N ILE A 65 31.97 -5.80 9.92
CA ILE A 65 31.53 -6.38 11.19
C ILE A 65 30.69 -5.34 11.93
N SER A 66 29.41 -5.61 12.15
CA SER A 66 28.46 -4.61 12.68
C SER A 66 28.82 -4.06 14.07
N THR A 67 29.51 -4.85 14.89
CA THR A 67 29.89 -4.46 16.26
C THR A 67 31.29 -3.86 16.38
N SER A 68 32.03 -3.75 15.28
CA SER A 68 33.38 -3.16 15.31
C SER A 68 33.31 -1.67 15.70
N PRO A 69 34.19 -1.21 16.61
CA PRO A 69 34.31 0.21 16.94
C PRO A 69 34.60 1.08 15.72
N GLU A 70 35.42 0.60 14.78
CA GLU A 70 35.75 1.27 13.52
C GLU A 70 34.50 1.45 12.65
N GLN A 71 33.66 0.42 12.54
CA GLN A 71 32.40 0.53 11.80
C GLN A 71 31.46 1.56 12.43
N ARG A 72 31.34 1.57 13.77
CA ARG A 72 30.55 2.57 14.49
C ARG A 72 31.09 3.99 14.27
N LEU A 73 32.41 4.16 14.28
CA LEU A 73 33.06 5.45 14.05
C LEU A 73 32.73 5.98 12.64
N ARG A 74 32.92 5.15 11.61
CA ARG A 74 32.63 5.50 10.21
C ARG A 74 31.15 5.81 10.00
N ASN A 75 30.27 5.00 10.57
CA ASN A 75 28.83 5.21 10.47
C ASN A 75 28.42 6.53 11.13
N CYS A 76 28.92 6.83 12.34
CA CYS A 76 28.66 8.09 13.02
C CYS A 76 29.17 9.30 12.23
N ALA A 77 30.33 9.19 11.56
CA ALA A 77 30.84 10.24 10.68
C ALA A 77 29.89 10.51 9.50
N LEU A 78 29.34 9.46 8.87
CA LEU A 78 28.32 9.60 7.82
C LEU A 78 27.01 10.18 8.35
N GLU A 79 26.56 9.80 9.55
CA GLU A 79 25.38 10.38 10.19
C GLU A 79 25.54 11.89 10.42
N ILE A 80 26.71 12.34 10.85
CA ILE A 80 27.01 13.78 11.00
C ILE A 80 26.91 14.48 9.65
N LEU A 81 27.55 13.94 8.59
CA LEU A 81 27.46 14.50 7.24
C LEU A 81 26.01 14.56 6.72
N HIS A 82 25.20 13.55 7.03
CA HIS A 82 23.79 13.50 6.63
C HIS A 82 22.91 14.53 7.38
N ARG A 83 23.32 14.94 8.58
CA ARG A 83 22.59 15.93 9.41
C ARG A 83 23.02 17.38 9.17
N LEU A 84 23.98 17.64 8.28
CA LEU A 84 24.42 19.00 7.97
C LEU A 84 23.25 19.84 7.43
N PRO A 85 22.99 21.05 7.98
CA PRO A 85 21.94 21.93 7.47
C PRO A 85 22.23 22.40 6.04
N MET A 86 21.28 22.16 5.14
CA MET A 86 21.34 22.59 3.72
C MET A 86 20.70 23.98 3.49
N SER A 87 20.19 24.63 4.53
CA SER A 87 19.47 25.91 4.47
C SER A 87 20.35 27.11 4.13
N THR A 88 21.67 26.99 4.26
CA THR A 88 22.65 28.04 3.92
C THR A 88 23.67 27.51 2.90
N PRO A 89 23.28 27.43 1.62
CA PRO A 89 24.11 26.85 0.57
C PRO A 89 25.47 27.55 0.42
N ASP A 90 25.51 28.88 0.53
CA ASP A 90 26.74 29.66 0.30
C ASP A 90 27.94 29.24 1.18
N VAL A 91 27.67 28.74 2.39
CA VAL A 91 28.71 28.27 3.33
C VAL A 91 29.13 26.84 3.03
N THR A 92 28.17 25.99 2.66
CA THR A 92 28.35 24.55 2.44
C THR A 92 28.89 24.24 1.04
N ASP A 93 28.64 25.12 0.06
CA ASP A 93 29.06 25.01 -1.34
C ASP A 93 30.56 24.77 -1.52
N GLN A 94 31.40 25.34 -0.64
CA GLN A 94 32.85 25.16 -0.68
C GLN A 94 33.29 23.72 -0.38
N TYR A 95 32.51 23.02 0.47
CA TYR A 95 32.81 21.67 0.93
C TYR A 95 32.01 20.60 0.18
N ALA A 96 30.91 20.99 -0.47
CA ALA A 96 29.99 20.07 -1.14
C ALA A 96 30.67 19.17 -2.20
N PRO A 97 31.50 19.69 -3.14
CA PRO A 97 32.10 18.86 -4.18
C PRO A 97 33.06 17.78 -3.63
N GLN A 98 33.89 18.13 -2.64
CA GLN A 98 34.83 17.18 -2.03
C GLN A 98 34.13 16.10 -1.21
N ILE A 99 33.02 16.45 -0.54
CA ILE A 99 32.19 15.49 0.20
C ILE A 99 31.55 14.52 -0.79
N VAL A 100 30.92 15.03 -1.87
CA VAL A 100 30.29 14.19 -2.89
C VAL A 100 31.31 13.26 -3.56
N ASP A 101 32.49 13.76 -3.93
CA ASP A 101 33.55 12.94 -4.52
C ASP A 101 33.96 11.78 -3.60
N LYS A 102 34.16 12.06 -2.31
CA LYS A 102 34.53 11.02 -1.35
C LYS A 102 33.41 10.01 -1.18
N LEU A 103 32.17 10.45 -1.10
CA LEU A 103 31.02 9.56 -0.93
C LEU A 103 30.76 8.68 -2.18
N LEU A 104 31.03 9.19 -3.39
CA LEU A 104 30.97 8.41 -4.63
C LEU A 104 31.99 7.26 -4.63
N GLU A 105 33.19 7.50 -4.12
CA GLU A 105 34.20 6.45 -3.90
C GLU A 105 33.71 5.44 -2.86
N LEU A 106 33.24 5.92 -1.70
CA LEU A 106 32.83 5.09 -0.58
C LEU A 106 31.63 4.19 -0.92
N ALA A 107 30.64 4.70 -1.65
CA ALA A 107 29.48 3.93 -2.07
C ALA A 107 29.83 2.64 -2.84
N ARG A 108 31.02 2.58 -3.46
CA ARG A 108 31.52 1.42 -4.23
C ARG A 108 32.22 0.37 -3.37
N ILE A 109 32.72 0.73 -2.19
CA ILE A 109 33.59 -0.12 -1.36
C ILE A 109 33.02 -0.42 0.02
N GLU A 110 32.12 0.43 0.52
CA GLU A 110 31.53 0.33 1.84
C GLU A 110 30.61 -0.88 2.03
N ASN A 111 30.33 -1.18 3.30
CA ASN A 111 29.26 -2.10 3.68
C ASN A 111 27.88 -1.50 3.37
N GLU A 112 26.86 -2.35 3.41
CA GLU A 112 25.49 -1.96 3.05
C GLU A 112 24.92 -0.78 3.86
N ASP A 113 25.16 -0.70 5.16
CA ASP A 113 24.58 0.34 6.01
C ASP A 113 25.19 1.71 5.68
N ASN A 114 26.52 1.75 5.54
CA ASN A 114 27.25 2.97 5.20
C ASN A 114 26.99 3.39 3.74
N ALA A 115 26.94 2.45 2.81
CA ALA A 115 26.68 2.76 1.40
C ALA A 115 25.29 3.40 1.21
N VAL A 116 24.27 2.93 1.94
CA VAL A 116 22.92 3.54 1.92
C VAL A 116 22.99 5.00 2.39
N LEU A 117 23.72 5.28 3.46
CA LEU A 117 23.93 6.66 3.92
C LEU A 117 24.68 7.49 2.87
N CYS A 118 25.76 6.97 2.28
CA CYS A 118 26.49 7.67 1.21
C CYS A 118 25.56 8.11 0.07
N MET A 119 24.71 7.21 -0.44
CA MET A 119 23.78 7.53 -1.53
C MET A 119 22.77 8.61 -1.13
N LYS A 120 22.26 8.58 0.11
CA LYS A 120 21.32 9.60 0.63
C LYS A 120 21.97 10.97 0.78
N ILE A 121 23.20 10.99 1.30
CA ILE A 121 23.96 12.22 1.46
C ILE A 121 24.26 12.82 0.08
N ILE A 122 24.76 12.02 -0.88
CA ILE A 122 25.02 12.52 -2.25
C ILE A 122 23.75 13.12 -2.86
N MET A 123 22.61 12.43 -2.75
CA MET A 123 21.32 12.94 -3.24
C MET A 123 20.97 14.32 -2.63
N GLU A 124 21.11 14.47 -1.31
CA GLU A 124 20.77 15.72 -0.62
C GLU A 124 21.70 16.86 -1.06
N PHE A 125 23.01 16.61 -1.16
CA PHE A 125 23.97 17.61 -1.62
C PHE A 125 23.72 18.01 -3.08
N GLU A 126 23.50 17.07 -3.99
CA GLU A 126 23.24 17.36 -5.40
C GLU A 126 21.91 18.08 -5.63
N ARG A 127 20.91 17.87 -4.77
CA ARG A 127 19.61 18.55 -4.84
C ARG A 127 19.70 20.01 -4.41
N ASN A 128 20.50 20.33 -3.38
CA ASN A 128 20.57 21.68 -2.81
C ASN A 128 21.71 22.52 -3.42
N HIS A 129 22.82 21.91 -3.83
CA HIS A 129 24.01 22.59 -4.37
C HIS A 129 24.10 22.46 -5.89
N LEU A 130 23.07 22.96 -6.59
CA LEU A 130 22.86 22.71 -8.02
C LEU A 130 24.06 23.09 -8.91
N ASN A 131 24.77 24.18 -8.59
CA ASN A 131 25.90 24.66 -9.39
C ASN A 131 27.20 23.95 -9.02
N SER A 132 27.55 23.95 -7.73
CA SER A 132 28.81 23.42 -7.21
C SER A 132 28.94 21.91 -7.43
N CYS A 133 27.82 21.17 -7.36
CA CYS A 133 27.78 19.72 -7.62
C CYS A 133 27.38 19.34 -9.05
N ALA A 134 27.14 20.29 -9.96
CA ALA A 134 26.62 20.00 -11.31
C ALA A 134 27.47 18.97 -12.08
N SER A 135 28.80 19.04 -11.93
CA SER A 135 29.74 18.12 -12.58
C SER A 135 29.72 16.70 -12.01
N LYS A 136 29.13 16.49 -10.83
CA LYS A 136 29.10 15.22 -10.09
C LYS A 136 27.83 14.40 -10.34
N VAL A 137 26.77 15.06 -10.82
CA VAL A 137 25.47 14.44 -11.11
C VAL A 137 25.58 13.28 -12.10
N GLN A 138 26.32 13.43 -13.21
CA GLN A 138 26.45 12.34 -14.18
C GLN A 138 27.24 11.15 -13.60
N PRO A 139 28.42 11.33 -12.97
CA PRO A 139 29.10 10.25 -12.24
C PRO A 139 28.21 9.51 -11.23
N PHE A 140 27.31 10.23 -10.54
CA PHE A 140 26.37 9.62 -9.61
C PHE A 140 25.30 8.78 -10.31
N LEU A 141 24.72 9.28 -11.40
CA LEU A 141 23.78 8.52 -12.21
C LEU A 141 24.45 7.28 -12.83
N ASP A 142 25.70 7.38 -13.27
CA ASP A 142 26.48 6.26 -13.82
C ASP A 142 26.73 5.18 -12.76
N LEU A 143 27.04 5.57 -11.52
CA LEU A 143 27.12 4.64 -10.39
C LEU A 143 25.80 3.90 -10.17
N ILE A 144 24.66 4.60 -10.21
CA ILE A 144 23.34 3.95 -10.04
C ILE A 144 23.06 2.97 -11.18
N LEU A 145 23.38 3.33 -12.43
CA LEU A 145 23.22 2.44 -13.59
C LEU A 145 24.08 1.17 -13.47
N GLU A 146 25.28 1.28 -12.89
CA GLU A 146 26.18 0.17 -12.60
C GLU A 146 25.63 -0.73 -11.47
N LEU A 147 25.10 -0.14 -10.40
CA LEU A 147 24.42 -0.90 -9.33
C LEU A 147 23.22 -1.68 -9.88
N PHE A 148 22.45 -1.08 -10.78
CA PHE A 148 21.35 -1.77 -11.45
C PHE A 148 21.81 -2.89 -12.37
N GLN A 149 22.97 -2.72 -13.03
CA GLN A 149 23.54 -3.74 -13.92
C GLN A 149 24.06 -4.97 -13.17
N THR A 150 24.72 -4.75 -12.02
CA THR A 150 25.30 -5.83 -11.20
C THR A 150 24.26 -6.66 -10.46
N MET A 151 23.02 -6.17 -10.38
CA MET A 151 21.90 -6.80 -9.69
C MET A 151 21.60 -8.23 -10.14
N ASP A 152 21.71 -8.54 -11.43
CA ASP A 152 21.47 -9.90 -11.96
C ASP A 152 22.44 -10.92 -11.35
N GLN A 153 23.72 -10.55 -11.25
CA GLN A 153 24.74 -11.39 -10.63
C GLN A 153 24.47 -11.54 -9.13
N THR A 154 24.12 -10.45 -8.44
CA THR A 154 23.79 -10.47 -7.00
C THR A 154 22.63 -11.42 -6.70
N VAL A 155 21.58 -11.46 -7.53
CA VAL A 155 20.45 -12.39 -7.38
C VAL A 155 20.91 -13.85 -7.51
N LYS A 156 21.73 -14.16 -8.52
CA LYS A 156 22.29 -15.51 -8.73
C LYS A 156 23.19 -15.95 -7.58
N ASP A 157 24.08 -15.06 -7.13
CA ASP A 157 25.01 -15.36 -6.03
C ASP A 157 24.25 -15.57 -4.71
N THR A 158 23.18 -14.82 -4.48
CA THR A 158 22.41 -14.87 -3.23
C THR A 158 21.45 -16.06 -3.16
N PHE A 159 20.81 -16.43 -4.28
CA PHE A 159 19.71 -17.41 -4.27
C PHE A 159 19.96 -18.69 -5.07
N ASP A 160 20.79 -18.64 -6.12
CA ASP A 160 20.97 -19.77 -7.04
C ASP A 160 22.24 -20.57 -6.74
N THR A 161 23.23 -19.92 -6.13
CA THR A 161 24.40 -20.63 -5.62
C THR A 161 24.00 -21.39 -4.36
N PRO A 162 24.14 -22.73 -4.32
CA PRO A 162 24.02 -23.46 -3.08
C PRO A 162 25.17 -22.96 -2.21
N ALA A 163 24.89 -22.04 -1.30
CA ALA A 163 25.88 -21.54 -0.36
C ALA A 163 26.59 -22.77 0.23
N ALA A 164 27.89 -22.87 -0.05
CA ALA A 164 28.77 -23.72 0.73
C ALA A 164 28.45 -23.42 2.20
N ALA A 165 28.15 -24.46 2.97
CA ALA A 165 27.93 -24.34 4.40
C ALA A 165 29.11 -23.54 5.00
N GLY A 166 28.83 -22.34 5.53
CA GLY A 166 29.81 -21.45 6.13
C GLY A 166 29.72 -20.03 5.57
N SER A 167 28.73 -19.24 5.97
CA SER A 167 29.02 -18.15 6.92
C SER A 167 27.77 -17.64 7.68
N SER A 168 26.74 -18.46 7.84
CA SER A 168 25.86 -18.34 9.00
C SER A 168 26.37 -19.34 10.04
N THR A 169 27.09 -18.85 11.05
CA THR A 169 27.48 -19.66 12.20
C THR A 169 26.21 -20.26 12.82
N ALA A 170 26.01 -21.55 12.54
CA ALA A 170 25.17 -22.42 13.33
C ALA A 170 25.74 -22.39 14.76
N VAL A 171 25.00 -21.79 15.68
CA VAL A 171 25.21 -22.04 17.11
C VAL A 171 24.69 -23.46 17.37
N ALA A 172 25.51 -24.27 18.03
CA ALA A 172 25.28 -25.68 18.31
C ALA A 172 23.94 -25.95 19.06
N PRO A 173 23.38 -27.17 18.98
CA PRO A 173 22.07 -27.48 19.51
C PRO A 173 22.11 -27.70 21.04
N GLY A 174 21.55 -26.75 21.79
CA GLY A 174 21.28 -26.89 23.22
C GLY A 174 19.78 -26.96 23.49
N THR A 175 19.31 -28.17 23.86
CA THR A 175 18.04 -28.53 24.55
C THR A 175 16.70 -27.91 24.10
N PRO A 176 15.68 -28.72 23.77
CA PRO A 176 14.36 -28.22 23.36
C PRO A 176 13.58 -27.71 24.57
N GLN A 177 13.59 -26.41 24.82
CA GLN A 177 12.70 -25.78 25.78
C GLN A 177 11.54 -25.13 25.01
N TYR A 178 10.37 -25.77 25.09
CA TYR A 178 9.11 -25.25 24.60
C TYR A 178 8.79 -23.92 25.30
N ASN A 179 9.15 -22.80 24.69
CA ASN A 179 8.59 -21.49 25.03
C ASN A 179 7.63 -21.07 23.92
N SER A 180 6.35 -20.99 24.28
CA SER A 180 5.27 -20.45 23.47
C SER A 180 5.62 -19.10 22.83
N PRO A 181 5.20 -18.83 21.59
CA PRO A 181 5.41 -17.53 20.97
C PRO A 181 4.53 -16.49 21.68
N ARG A 182 5.16 -15.58 22.43
CA ARG A 182 4.49 -14.38 22.93
C ARG A 182 4.30 -13.40 21.76
N PRO A 183 3.14 -12.74 21.61
CA PRO A 183 2.90 -11.81 20.51
C PRO A 183 3.79 -10.58 20.64
N ALA A 184 4.55 -10.24 19.60
CA ALA A 184 5.21 -8.95 19.49
C ALA A 184 4.17 -7.90 19.06
N SER A 185 3.97 -6.87 19.89
CA SER A 185 3.09 -5.73 19.61
C SER A 185 3.62 -4.88 18.44
N PRO A 186 2.74 -4.33 17.56
CA PRO A 186 3.18 -3.59 16.39
C PRO A 186 3.06 -2.07 16.60
N ILE A 187 4.08 -1.39 17.12
CA ILE A 187 4.26 0.06 16.89
C ILE A 187 5.76 0.35 16.85
N ALA A 188 6.33 0.45 15.65
CA ALA A 188 7.50 1.26 15.31
C ALA A 188 7.80 1.12 13.80
N SER A 189 7.04 1.85 12.99
CA SER A 189 7.42 2.15 11.61
C SER A 189 7.71 3.63 11.52
N THR A 190 8.90 4.05 11.98
CA THR A 190 9.67 5.20 11.47
C THR A 190 10.96 5.32 12.31
N THR A 191 12.07 5.53 11.62
CA THR A 191 13.36 5.94 12.18
C THR A 191 14.10 4.86 13.00
N SER A 192 15.03 4.18 12.34
CA SER A 192 16.19 3.57 12.99
C SER A 192 16.99 4.68 13.68
N LEU A 193 16.77 4.92 14.97
CA LEU A 193 17.64 5.62 15.94
C LEU A 193 16.87 5.76 17.27
N ALA A 194 16.75 4.67 18.03
CA ALA A 194 16.55 4.66 19.49
C ALA A 194 16.33 3.20 19.93
N ALA A 195 17.42 2.48 20.16
CA ALA A 195 17.38 1.31 21.02
C ALA A 195 17.65 1.80 22.45
N GLU A 196 16.69 1.62 23.35
CA GLU A 196 16.92 1.19 24.74
C GLU A 196 15.59 1.16 25.50
N VAL A 197 15.09 -0.03 25.83
CA VAL A 197 15.01 -0.57 27.20
C VAL A 197 14.50 -2.01 27.07
N GLY A 198 15.39 -2.98 27.34
CA GLY A 198 15.00 -4.38 27.53
C GLY A 198 15.78 -5.39 26.67
N SER A 199 16.93 -5.82 27.17
CA SER A 199 17.75 -6.97 26.72
C SER A 199 18.25 -6.97 25.25
N ASP A 200 19.28 -6.17 24.95
CA ASP A 200 20.01 -6.24 23.68
C ASP A 200 21.52 -6.37 23.91
N GLN A 201 22.07 -7.59 23.86
CA GLN A 201 23.41 -7.72 23.31
C GLN A 201 23.27 -7.56 21.79
N PRO A 202 23.88 -6.54 21.16
CA PRO A 202 23.82 -6.40 19.71
C PRO A 202 24.50 -7.63 19.09
N GLN A 203 23.71 -8.53 18.50
CA GLN A 203 24.26 -9.68 17.77
C GLN A 203 25.20 -9.18 16.68
N THR A 204 26.47 -9.58 16.77
CA THR A 204 27.49 -9.34 15.75
C THR A 204 27.05 -9.97 14.43
N ARG A 205 26.92 -9.15 13.39
CA ARG A 205 26.49 -9.54 12.05
C ARG A 205 27.58 -9.18 11.05
N GLN A 206 27.84 -10.10 10.12
CA GLN A 206 28.64 -9.82 8.95
C GLN A 206 27.78 -9.01 7.97
N LEU A 207 28.21 -7.79 7.68
CA LEU A 207 27.59 -6.92 6.70
C LEU A 207 28.09 -7.29 5.30
N GLN A 208 27.18 -7.30 4.33
CA GLN A 208 27.55 -7.46 2.93
C GLN A 208 28.06 -6.14 2.33
N LYS A 209 28.74 -6.24 1.19
CA LYS A 209 29.17 -5.07 0.42
C LYS A 209 27.96 -4.33 -0.15
N GLY A 210 27.98 -2.99 -0.08
CA GLY A 210 26.87 -2.15 -0.53
C GLY A 210 26.48 -2.40 -1.98
N THR A 211 27.46 -2.61 -2.86
CA THR A 211 27.23 -2.92 -4.29
C THR A 211 26.49 -4.24 -4.54
N GLN A 212 26.42 -5.12 -3.54
CA GLN A 212 25.69 -6.40 -3.57
C GLN A 212 24.43 -6.35 -2.68
N SER A 213 24.07 -5.18 -2.14
CA SER A 213 22.92 -5.07 -1.24
C SER A 213 21.66 -4.64 -1.98
N PHE A 214 20.62 -5.47 -1.88
CA PHE A 214 19.28 -5.11 -2.35
C PHE A 214 18.70 -3.88 -1.63
N LYS A 215 19.11 -3.63 -0.37
CA LYS A 215 18.70 -2.43 0.38
C LYS A 215 19.19 -1.15 -0.29
N LEU A 216 20.43 -1.16 -0.79
CA LEU A 216 21.00 -0.01 -1.50
C LEU A 216 20.23 0.28 -2.79
N VAL A 217 20.00 -0.77 -3.58
CA VAL A 217 19.24 -0.69 -4.84
C VAL A 217 17.81 -0.21 -4.61
N ALA A 218 17.19 -0.56 -3.48
CA ALA A 218 15.85 -0.09 -3.13
C ALA A 218 15.78 1.44 -2.92
N GLU A 219 16.86 2.11 -2.52
CA GLU A 219 16.87 3.57 -2.35
C GLU A 219 17.14 4.31 -3.67
N CYS A 220 17.75 3.66 -4.67
CA CYS A 220 18.09 4.30 -5.94
C CYS A 220 16.89 4.90 -6.71
N PRO A 221 15.72 4.25 -6.84
CA PRO A 221 14.57 4.79 -7.57
C PRO A 221 14.15 6.19 -7.11
N ILE A 222 14.00 6.41 -5.80
CA ILE A 222 13.59 7.72 -5.25
C ILE A 222 14.71 8.75 -5.41
N ILE A 223 15.97 8.33 -5.27
CA ILE A 223 17.14 9.18 -5.50
C ILE A 223 17.16 9.70 -6.94
N VAL A 224 17.02 8.82 -7.94
CA VAL A 224 17.02 9.22 -9.36
C VAL A 224 15.88 10.18 -9.66
N VAL A 225 14.67 9.93 -9.13
CA VAL A 225 13.54 10.85 -9.28
C VAL A 225 13.84 12.22 -8.67
N SER A 226 14.43 12.26 -7.47
CA SER A 226 14.83 13.50 -6.79
C SER A 226 15.85 14.29 -7.63
N ILE A 227 16.88 13.62 -8.15
CA ILE A 227 17.89 14.23 -9.01
C ILE A 227 17.27 14.72 -10.33
N PHE A 228 16.37 13.95 -10.96
CA PHE A 228 15.68 14.36 -12.18
C PHE A 228 14.74 15.56 -11.97
N GLN A 229 14.15 15.69 -10.78
CA GLN A 229 13.34 16.86 -10.43
C GLN A 229 14.20 18.13 -10.25
N ALA A 230 15.38 17.99 -9.64
CA ALA A 230 16.34 19.07 -9.43
C ALA A 230 17.07 19.47 -10.73
N HIS A 231 17.55 18.48 -11.50
CA HIS A 231 18.38 18.62 -12.69
C HIS A 231 17.64 18.16 -13.95
N ARG A 232 16.57 18.87 -14.32
CA ARG A 232 15.67 18.47 -15.43
C ARG A 232 16.36 18.24 -16.78
N SER A 233 17.49 18.91 -17.04
CA SER A 233 18.28 18.74 -18.26
C SER A 233 18.94 17.36 -18.37
N MET A 234 19.09 16.64 -17.26
CA MET A 234 19.72 15.31 -17.21
C MET A 234 18.75 14.18 -17.58
N VAL A 235 17.44 14.42 -17.51
CA VAL A 235 16.41 13.40 -17.75
C VAL A 235 16.48 12.87 -19.18
N ALA A 236 16.42 13.76 -20.17
CA ALA A 236 16.42 13.38 -21.59
C ALA A 236 17.71 12.64 -22.00
N LYS A 237 18.84 12.92 -21.33
CA LYS A 237 20.12 12.28 -21.61
C LYS A 237 20.23 10.85 -21.09
N ASN A 238 19.57 10.56 -19.97
CA ASN A 238 19.76 9.29 -19.24
C ASN A 238 18.54 8.37 -19.26
N VAL A 239 17.35 8.87 -19.64
CA VAL A 239 16.09 8.12 -19.56
C VAL A 239 16.15 6.77 -20.27
N GLU A 240 16.75 6.69 -21.45
CA GLU A 240 16.84 5.45 -22.22
C GLU A 240 17.70 4.39 -21.52
N ALA A 241 18.84 4.80 -20.95
CA ALA A 241 19.69 3.90 -20.16
C ALA A 241 18.97 3.37 -18.92
N PHE A 242 18.24 4.24 -18.21
CA PHE A 242 17.44 3.83 -17.05
C PHE A 242 16.29 2.91 -17.42
N VAL A 243 15.58 3.15 -18.53
CA VAL A 243 14.49 2.29 -19.00
C VAL A 243 14.98 0.85 -19.20
N HIS A 244 16.12 0.66 -19.86
CA HIS A 244 16.71 -0.68 -20.04
C HIS A 244 17.05 -1.35 -18.69
N ARG A 245 17.61 -0.61 -17.75
CA ARG A 245 17.97 -1.12 -16.42
C ARG A 245 16.75 -1.44 -15.56
N ILE A 246 15.70 -0.62 -15.62
CA ILE A 246 14.41 -0.86 -14.97
C ILE A 246 13.78 -2.16 -15.49
N LYS A 247 13.73 -2.35 -16.82
CA LYS A 247 13.22 -3.58 -17.42
C LYS A 247 13.97 -4.81 -16.90
N ALA A 248 15.31 -4.74 -16.85
CA ALA A 248 16.14 -5.83 -16.33
C ALA A 248 15.79 -6.16 -14.87
N ILE A 249 15.80 -5.17 -13.97
CA ILE A 249 15.51 -5.37 -12.53
C ILE A 249 14.11 -5.94 -12.29
N LEU A 250 13.11 -5.40 -12.98
CA LEU A 250 11.73 -5.86 -12.85
C LEU A 250 11.50 -7.26 -13.41
N SER A 251 12.40 -7.77 -14.25
CA SER A 251 12.34 -9.12 -14.81
C SER A 251 13.12 -10.14 -13.95
N LEU A 252 13.96 -9.68 -13.00
CA LEU A 252 14.76 -10.57 -12.16
C LEU A 252 13.89 -11.48 -11.29
N GLN A 253 14.29 -12.74 -11.20
CA GLN A 253 13.67 -13.76 -10.38
C GLN A 253 14.75 -14.60 -9.72
N ALA A 254 14.57 -14.90 -8.44
CA ALA A 254 15.36 -15.94 -7.78
C ALA A 254 15.01 -17.31 -8.39
N GLY A 255 15.99 -18.13 -8.74
CA GLY A 255 15.79 -19.44 -9.35
C GLY A 255 14.84 -20.35 -8.56
N PRO A 256 14.95 -20.46 -7.22
CA PRO A 256 14.00 -21.22 -6.42
C PRO A 256 12.55 -20.70 -6.50
N GLN A 257 12.37 -19.37 -6.58
CA GLN A 257 11.04 -18.77 -6.72
C GLN A 257 10.44 -19.07 -8.09
N LYS A 258 11.25 -18.95 -9.15
CA LYS A 258 10.85 -19.24 -10.52
C LYS A 258 10.40 -20.71 -10.68
N ARG A 259 11.16 -21.66 -10.14
CA ARG A 259 10.79 -23.09 -10.15
C ARG A 259 9.46 -23.34 -9.43
N ALA A 260 9.23 -22.70 -8.28
CA ALA A 260 7.97 -22.85 -7.54
C ALA A 260 6.75 -22.37 -8.36
N HIS A 261 6.90 -21.28 -9.11
CA HIS A 261 5.86 -20.80 -10.03
C HIS A 261 5.63 -21.76 -11.20
N GLU A 262 6.69 -22.28 -11.81
CA GLU A 262 6.61 -23.24 -12.91
C GLU A 262 5.89 -24.53 -12.46
N GLU A 263 6.27 -25.10 -11.32
CA GLU A 263 5.63 -26.29 -10.74
C GLU A 263 4.15 -26.06 -10.38
N ALA A 264 3.81 -24.87 -9.89
CA ALA A 264 2.42 -24.54 -9.57
C ALA A 264 1.58 -24.40 -10.85
N ARG A 265 2.16 -23.78 -11.88
CA ARG A 265 1.54 -23.65 -13.21
C ARG A 265 1.30 -25.01 -13.86
N GLU A 266 2.24 -25.94 -13.75
CA GLU A 266 2.07 -27.33 -14.22
C GLU A 266 0.92 -28.06 -13.52
N LYS A 267 0.66 -27.74 -12.25
CA LYS A 267 -0.45 -28.28 -11.46
C LYS A 267 -1.77 -27.53 -11.67
N GLY A 268 -1.79 -26.47 -12.48
CA GLY A 268 -2.97 -25.60 -12.65
C GLY A 268 -3.33 -24.80 -11.38
N THR A 269 -2.36 -24.57 -10.49
CA THR A 269 -2.54 -23.83 -9.23
C THR A 269 -1.73 -22.55 -9.24
N THR A 270 -2.16 -21.55 -8.48
CA THR A 270 -1.40 -20.29 -8.30
C THR A 270 -0.52 -20.38 -7.06
N PHE A 271 0.78 -20.12 -7.21
CA PHE A 271 1.70 -20.00 -6.09
C PHE A 271 1.70 -18.54 -5.58
N VAL A 272 1.53 -18.37 -4.27
CA VAL A 272 1.58 -17.07 -3.59
C VAL A 272 2.47 -17.20 -2.36
N GLY A 273 3.37 -16.23 -2.19
CA GLY A 273 4.32 -16.16 -1.08
C GLY A 273 5.74 -16.55 -1.50
N VAL A 274 6.52 -17.01 -0.52
CA VAL A 274 7.95 -17.27 -0.68
C VAL A 274 8.21 -18.77 -0.81
N ALA A 275 8.97 -19.18 -1.83
CA ALA A 275 9.35 -20.57 -2.03
C ALA A 275 10.15 -21.12 -0.82
N LYS A 276 9.89 -22.38 -0.46
CA LYS A 276 10.51 -23.05 0.71
C LYS A 276 12.03 -23.16 0.59
N ASP A 277 12.53 -23.25 -0.63
CA ASP A 277 13.96 -23.37 -0.95
C ASP A 277 14.73 -22.05 -0.74
N ILE A 278 14.03 -20.92 -0.54
CA ILE A 278 14.66 -19.63 -0.25
C ILE A 278 15.09 -19.59 1.22
N LYS A 279 16.38 -19.85 1.46
CA LYS A 279 16.96 -19.81 2.81
C LYS A 279 17.05 -18.39 3.36
N ASN A 280 17.54 -17.44 2.56
CA ASN A 280 17.68 -16.04 2.98
C ASN A 280 16.41 -15.22 2.66
N ARG A 281 15.37 -15.44 3.46
CA ARG A 281 14.08 -14.72 3.30
C ARG A 281 14.20 -13.21 3.46
N ALA A 282 15.13 -12.74 4.32
CA ALA A 282 15.37 -11.31 4.50
C ALA A 282 15.87 -10.67 3.20
N ALA A 283 16.89 -11.24 2.57
CA ALA A 283 17.38 -10.76 1.28
C ALA A 283 16.33 -10.84 0.18
N PHE A 284 15.50 -11.89 0.15
CA PHE A 284 14.39 -11.98 -0.81
C PHE A 284 13.36 -10.87 -0.61
N GLY A 285 13.00 -10.57 0.65
CA GLY A 285 12.12 -9.44 0.96
C GLY A 285 12.69 -8.09 0.55
N GLU A 286 14.01 -7.89 0.66
CA GLU A 286 14.69 -6.69 0.15
C GLU A 286 14.74 -6.64 -1.38
N LEU A 287 14.96 -7.77 -2.07
CA LEU A 287 14.86 -7.86 -3.54
C LEU A 287 13.47 -7.41 -4.03
N VAL A 288 12.40 -7.96 -3.43
CA VAL A 288 11.04 -7.58 -3.77
C VAL A 288 10.80 -6.09 -3.49
N THR A 289 11.28 -5.59 -2.35
CA THR A 289 11.17 -4.16 -2.00
C THR A 289 11.87 -3.27 -3.04
N ALA A 290 13.05 -3.67 -3.51
CA ALA A 290 13.77 -2.97 -4.59
C ALA A 290 12.99 -3.00 -5.92
N GLN A 291 12.37 -4.13 -6.27
CA GLN A 291 11.53 -4.24 -7.46
C GLN A 291 10.27 -3.37 -7.36
N VAL A 292 9.60 -3.35 -6.21
CA VAL A 292 8.43 -2.50 -5.96
C VAL A 292 8.79 -1.02 -6.09
N LYS A 293 9.88 -0.57 -5.45
CA LYS A 293 10.32 0.84 -5.56
C LYS A 293 10.74 1.20 -6.99
N THR A 294 11.36 0.26 -7.71
CA THR A 294 11.66 0.40 -9.14
C THR A 294 10.37 0.53 -9.98
N MET A 295 9.29 -0.17 -9.61
CA MET A 295 7.98 -0.02 -10.28
C MET A 295 7.37 1.37 -10.05
N SER A 296 7.51 1.94 -8.86
CA SER A 296 7.11 3.34 -8.60
C SER A 296 7.88 4.33 -9.47
N PHE A 297 9.17 4.08 -9.72
CA PHE A 297 9.97 4.89 -10.65
C PHE A 297 9.55 4.70 -12.10
N LEU A 298 9.23 3.46 -12.52
CA LEU A 298 8.63 3.21 -13.83
C LEU A 298 7.33 4.02 -14.02
N ALA A 299 6.45 4.06 -13.02
CA ALA A 299 5.20 4.82 -13.08
C ALA A 299 5.45 6.33 -13.28
N TYR A 300 6.50 6.89 -12.66
CA TYR A 300 6.93 8.27 -12.88
C TYR A 300 7.37 8.50 -14.35
N LEU A 301 8.19 7.61 -14.91
CA LEU A 301 8.68 7.73 -16.29
C LEU A 301 7.57 7.53 -17.33
N LEU A 302 6.64 6.60 -17.10
CA LEU A 302 5.54 6.30 -18.01
C LEU A 302 4.66 7.51 -18.31
N ARG A 303 4.53 8.45 -17.37
CA ARG A 303 3.73 9.68 -17.55
C ARG A 303 4.19 10.53 -18.74
N VAL A 304 5.50 10.56 -19.03
CA VAL A 304 6.09 11.44 -20.04
C VAL A 304 6.74 10.66 -21.19
N TYR A 305 7.33 9.50 -20.89
CA TYR A 305 8.17 8.73 -21.80
C TYR A 305 7.53 7.42 -22.26
N GLN A 306 6.19 7.34 -22.27
CA GLN A 306 5.44 6.14 -22.64
C GLN A 306 5.91 5.48 -23.94
N LYS A 307 6.27 6.27 -24.97
CA LYS A 307 6.71 5.75 -26.28
C LYS A 307 7.99 4.91 -26.20
N LEU A 308 8.93 5.29 -25.34
CA LEU A 308 10.18 4.54 -25.13
C LEU A 308 9.96 3.21 -24.40
N LEU A 309 8.79 3.05 -23.76
CA LEU A 309 8.46 1.89 -22.95
C LEU A 309 7.49 0.92 -23.66
N ALA A 310 7.08 1.22 -24.89
CA ALA A 310 6.04 0.48 -25.60
C ALA A 310 6.29 -1.04 -25.65
N ASP A 311 7.53 -1.46 -25.93
CA ASP A 311 7.91 -2.88 -25.99
C ASP A 311 7.77 -3.55 -24.62
N PHE A 312 8.18 -2.85 -23.55
CA PHE A 312 8.10 -3.36 -22.18
C PHE A 312 6.67 -3.40 -21.63
N LEU A 313 5.76 -2.56 -22.14
CA LEU A 313 4.37 -2.53 -21.68
C LEU A 313 3.62 -3.85 -21.93
N THR A 314 4.06 -4.66 -22.89
CA THR A 314 3.45 -5.97 -23.16
C THR A 314 3.78 -7.02 -22.09
N GLU A 315 4.98 -6.95 -21.51
CA GLU A 315 5.47 -7.85 -20.47
C GLU A 315 5.06 -7.39 -19.05
N LEU A 316 4.77 -6.09 -18.88
CA LEU A 316 4.49 -5.46 -17.59
C LEU A 316 3.35 -6.13 -16.79
N PRO A 317 2.19 -6.52 -17.37
CA PRO A 317 1.11 -7.17 -16.63
C PRO A 317 1.53 -8.48 -15.96
N GLU A 318 2.35 -9.28 -16.64
CA GLU A 318 2.87 -10.53 -16.10
C GLU A 318 3.81 -10.28 -14.92
N ILE A 319 4.68 -9.27 -15.04
CA ILE A 319 5.56 -8.84 -13.95
C ILE A 319 4.76 -8.34 -12.75
N VAL A 320 3.69 -7.57 -12.97
CA VAL A 320 2.82 -7.06 -11.90
C VAL A 320 2.18 -8.21 -11.12
N VAL A 321 1.56 -9.16 -11.82
CA VAL A 321 0.95 -10.34 -11.19
C VAL A 321 1.99 -11.14 -10.41
N ARG A 322 3.15 -11.39 -11.02
CA ARG A 322 4.26 -12.08 -10.36
C ARG A 322 4.71 -11.37 -9.08
N LEU A 323 4.93 -10.05 -9.11
CA LEU A 323 5.38 -9.30 -7.93
C LEU A 323 4.32 -9.27 -6.82
N LEU A 324 3.04 -9.25 -7.16
CA LEU A 324 1.96 -9.39 -6.19
C LEU A 324 2.01 -10.77 -5.49
N GLN A 325 2.26 -11.83 -6.26
CA GLN A 325 2.43 -13.21 -5.77
C GLN A 325 3.73 -13.39 -4.95
N ASP A 326 4.83 -12.81 -5.38
CA ASP A 326 6.15 -12.91 -4.75
C ASP A 326 6.24 -12.12 -3.43
N CYS A 327 5.34 -11.16 -3.21
CA CYS A 327 5.43 -10.27 -2.06
C CYS A 327 5.25 -11.04 -0.72
N PRO A 328 6.28 -11.07 0.16
CA PRO A 328 6.23 -11.81 1.42
C PRO A 328 5.17 -11.24 2.38
N ARG A 329 4.53 -12.12 3.16
CA ARG A 329 3.50 -11.73 4.14
C ARG A 329 4.00 -10.76 5.22
N GLU A 330 5.29 -10.80 5.53
CA GLU A 330 5.96 -9.94 6.50
C GLU A 330 6.28 -8.52 5.95
N LYS A 331 6.20 -8.30 4.64
CA LYS A 331 6.53 -7.01 3.98
C LYS A 331 5.26 -6.28 3.52
N SER A 332 4.35 -6.00 4.45
CA SER A 332 3.08 -5.31 4.17
C SER A 332 3.26 -3.92 3.52
N SER A 333 4.31 -3.18 3.89
CA SER A 333 4.61 -1.87 3.30
C SER A 333 4.94 -1.98 1.81
N ALA A 334 5.73 -2.98 1.41
CA ALA A 334 6.08 -3.21 0.01
C ALA A 334 4.82 -3.54 -0.82
N ARG A 335 3.89 -4.35 -0.30
CA ARG A 335 2.62 -4.60 -0.99
C ARG A 335 1.78 -3.33 -1.14
N LYS A 336 1.71 -2.48 -0.12
CA LYS A 336 1.03 -1.17 -0.20
C LYS A 336 1.63 -0.30 -1.30
N GLU A 337 2.95 -0.13 -1.31
CA GLU A 337 3.65 0.65 -2.34
C GLU A 337 3.41 0.08 -3.73
N LEU A 338 3.42 -1.25 -3.88
CA LEU A 338 3.14 -1.92 -5.15
C LEU A 338 1.71 -1.62 -5.65
N LEU A 339 0.70 -1.73 -4.79
CA LEU A 339 -0.69 -1.40 -5.15
C LEU A 339 -0.83 0.07 -5.56
N VAL A 340 -0.13 1.00 -4.88
CA VAL A 340 -0.11 2.41 -5.27
C VAL A 340 0.54 2.60 -6.64
N ALA A 341 1.68 1.94 -6.90
CA ALA A 341 2.35 1.99 -8.21
C ALA A 341 1.47 1.43 -9.34
N ILE A 342 0.84 0.29 -9.13
CA ILE A 342 -0.10 -0.31 -10.10
C ILE A 342 -1.26 0.65 -10.35
N ARG A 343 -1.84 1.25 -9.30
CA ARG A 343 -2.92 2.23 -9.45
C ARG A 343 -2.51 3.42 -10.32
N HIS A 344 -1.28 3.94 -10.15
CA HIS A 344 -0.78 4.99 -11.01
C HIS A 344 -0.64 4.54 -12.48
N ILE A 345 -0.12 3.34 -12.71
CA ILE A 345 0.02 2.75 -14.06
C ILE A 345 -1.35 2.55 -14.71
N VAL A 346 -2.30 1.98 -13.98
CA VAL A 346 -3.70 1.78 -14.41
C VAL A 346 -4.39 3.11 -14.68
N ASN A 347 -3.99 4.22 -14.07
CA ASN A 347 -4.59 5.52 -14.34
C ASN A 347 -4.05 6.19 -15.62
N PHE A 348 -3.12 5.57 -16.34
CA PHE A 348 -2.67 6.03 -17.66
C PHE A 348 -3.48 5.40 -18.81
N ASN A 349 -3.34 5.92 -20.03
CA ASN A 349 -4.09 5.48 -21.22
C ASN A 349 -3.56 4.16 -21.84
N ILE A 350 -3.07 3.24 -21.02
CA ILE A 350 -2.50 1.94 -21.43
C ILE A 350 -3.18 0.75 -20.75
N ARG A 351 -4.34 0.95 -20.13
CA ARG A 351 -5.02 0.00 -19.23
C ARG A 351 -5.36 -1.35 -19.87
N THR A 352 -5.57 -1.37 -21.18
CA THR A 352 -5.96 -2.58 -21.93
C THR A 352 -4.89 -3.67 -21.90
N ILE A 353 -3.63 -3.33 -21.63
CA ILE A 353 -2.55 -4.31 -21.45
C ILE A 353 -2.84 -5.30 -20.31
N PHE A 354 -3.64 -4.91 -19.31
CA PHE A 354 -3.96 -5.76 -18.17
C PHE A 354 -5.11 -6.75 -18.43
N LEU A 355 -5.84 -6.63 -19.56
CA LEU A 355 -6.97 -7.52 -19.88
C LEU A 355 -6.62 -9.02 -19.87
N PRO A 356 -5.47 -9.47 -20.43
CA PRO A 356 -5.10 -10.89 -20.41
C PRO A 356 -4.79 -11.43 -19.02
N LYS A 357 -4.51 -10.54 -18.05
CA LYS A 357 -4.13 -10.88 -16.67
C LYS A 357 -5.17 -10.48 -15.64
N LEU A 358 -6.37 -10.08 -16.08
CA LEU A 358 -7.43 -9.62 -15.20
C LEU A 358 -7.94 -10.76 -14.29
N ASP A 359 -7.95 -12.00 -14.78
CA ASP A 359 -8.43 -13.13 -14.00
C ASP A 359 -7.52 -13.44 -12.82
N GLU A 360 -6.19 -13.32 -12.96
CA GLU A 360 -5.27 -13.41 -11.84
C GLU A 360 -5.40 -12.21 -10.90
N LEU A 361 -5.67 -11.00 -11.40
CA LEU A 361 -5.88 -9.81 -10.55
C LEU A 361 -7.19 -9.86 -9.76
N LEU A 362 -8.22 -10.54 -10.28
CA LEU A 362 -9.49 -10.81 -9.58
C LEU A 362 -9.36 -11.88 -8.47
N ASP A 363 -8.26 -12.64 -8.44
CA ASP A 363 -7.99 -13.55 -7.33
C ASP A 363 -7.50 -12.78 -6.10
N GLU A 364 -8.30 -12.80 -5.04
CA GLU A 364 -8.02 -12.13 -3.76
C GLU A 364 -6.67 -12.58 -3.17
N ARG A 365 -6.31 -13.87 -3.33
CA ARG A 365 -5.03 -14.40 -2.84
C ARG A 365 -3.85 -13.83 -3.61
N THR A 366 -3.99 -13.60 -4.92
CA THR A 366 -2.95 -12.96 -5.73
C THR A 366 -2.87 -11.47 -5.41
N LEU A 367 -4.00 -10.77 -5.39
CA LEU A 367 -4.07 -9.32 -5.23
C LEU A 367 -3.60 -8.83 -3.85
N ILE A 368 -3.98 -9.53 -2.78
CA ILE A 368 -3.75 -9.12 -1.39
C ILE A 368 -2.75 -10.05 -0.68
N GLY A 369 -2.64 -11.31 -1.10
CA GLY A 369 -1.80 -12.31 -0.44
C GLY A 369 -2.41 -12.94 0.81
N ASP A 370 -1.59 -13.66 1.57
CA ASP A 370 -1.98 -14.47 2.73
C ASP A 370 -1.71 -13.79 4.09
N GLY A 371 -1.26 -12.53 4.09
CA GLY A 371 -0.91 -11.80 5.31
C GLY A 371 -2.12 -11.09 5.94
N LEU A 372 -2.41 -11.39 7.22
CA LEU A 372 -3.55 -10.81 7.95
C LEU A 372 -3.51 -9.28 8.01
N THR A 373 -2.35 -8.67 8.31
CA THR A 373 -2.22 -7.21 8.35
C THR A 373 -2.55 -6.55 7.02
N VAL A 374 -2.14 -7.18 5.92
CA VAL A 374 -2.45 -6.69 4.56
C VAL A 374 -3.92 -6.88 4.24
N TYR A 375 -4.49 -8.01 4.63
CA TYR A 375 -5.90 -8.33 4.46
C TYR A 375 -6.82 -7.29 5.12
N GLU A 376 -6.51 -6.88 6.35
CA GLU A 376 -7.29 -5.86 7.04
C GLU A 376 -7.06 -4.47 6.44
N THR A 377 -5.80 -4.07 6.25
CA THR A 377 -5.47 -2.66 5.94
C THR A 377 -5.53 -2.28 4.46
N LEU A 378 -5.30 -3.21 3.52
CA LEU A 378 -5.12 -2.88 2.10
C LEU A 378 -6.29 -3.29 1.20
N ARG A 379 -7.28 -4.03 1.71
CA ARG A 379 -8.48 -4.44 0.94
C ARG A 379 -9.14 -3.27 0.20
N PRO A 380 -9.42 -2.11 0.84
CA PRO A 380 -9.99 -0.95 0.15
C PRO A 380 -9.15 -0.45 -0.99
N LEU A 381 -7.84 -0.31 -0.78
CA LEU A 381 -6.91 0.21 -1.79
C LEU A 381 -6.85 -0.73 -3.00
N ALA A 382 -6.72 -2.03 -2.76
CA ALA A 382 -6.59 -3.05 -3.78
C ALA A 382 -7.85 -3.16 -4.66
N PHE A 383 -9.02 -3.30 -4.03
CA PHE A 383 -10.27 -3.47 -4.76
C PHE A 383 -10.78 -2.16 -5.38
N THR A 384 -10.44 -0.98 -4.82
CA THR A 384 -10.74 0.31 -5.49
C THR A 384 -9.90 0.47 -6.75
N MET A 385 -8.60 0.15 -6.68
CA MET A 385 -7.72 0.16 -7.86
C MET A 385 -8.23 -0.80 -8.93
N LEU A 386 -8.63 -2.02 -8.54
CA LEU A 386 -9.16 -3.00 -9.48
C LEU A 386 -10.52 -2.58 -10.06
N ALA A 387 -11.35 -1.89 -9.28
CA ALA A 387 -12.64 -1.36 -9.74
C ALA A 387 -12.42 -0.27 -10.78
N ASP A 388 -11.46 0.64 -10.52
CA ASP A 388 -11.04 1.65 -11.48
C ASP A 388 -10.59 0.98 -12.80
N LEU A 389 -9.76 -0.06 -12.75
CA LEU A 389 -9.33 -0.80 -13.94
C LEU A 389 -10.54 -1.38 -14.71
N ILE A 390 -11.38 -2.17 -14.04
CA ILE A 390 -12.53 -2.86 -14.63
C ILE A 390 -13.49 -1.85 -15.25
N HIS A 391 -13.79 -0.75 -14.55
CA HIS A 391 -14.65 0.30 -15.05
C HIS A 391 -14.16 0.86 -16.40
N HIS A 392 -12.86 1.13 -16.52
CA HIS A 392 -12.29 1.70 -17.75
C HIS A 392 -12.23 0.69 -18.90
N VAL A 393 -12.02 -0.60 -18.62
CA VAL A 393 -11.88 -1.63 -19.66
C VAL A 393 -13.17 -2.40 -19.93
N ARG A 394 -14.29 -2.05 -19.27
CA ARG A 394 -15.55 -2.79 -19.24
C ARG A 394 -16.12 -3.20 -20.61
N GLU A 395 -15.91 -2.38 -21.64
CA GLU A 395 -16.38 -2.65 -23.00
C GLU A 395 -15.61 -3.78 -23.72
N ASN A 396 -14.43 -4.14 -23.20
CA ASN A 396 -13.57 -5.18 -23.78
C ASN A 396 -13.53 -6.46 -22.93
N LEU A 397 -14.38 -6.57 -21.91
CA LEU A 397 -14.40 -7.72 -21.01
C LEU A 397 -15.09 -8.91 -21.67
N LYS A 398 -14.52 -10.10 -21.48
CA LYS A 398 -15.16 -11.37 -21.87
C LYS A 398 -16.24 -11.77 -20.86
N PRO A 399 -17.25 -12.58 -21.23
CA PRO A 399 -18.32 -13.01 -20.32
C PRO A 399 -17.80 -13.64 -19.01
N ALA A 400 -16.80 -14.53 -19.08
CA ALA A 400 -16.19 -15.13 -17.89
C ALA A 400 -15.53 -14.10 -16.94
N GLN A 401 -14.96 -13.03 -17.51
CA GLN A 401 -14.35 -11.94 -16.72
C GLN A 401 -15.42 -11.07 -16.07
N ILE A 402 -16.56 -10.85 -16.75
CA ILE A 402 -17.73 -10.16 -16.20
C ILE A 402 -18.28 -10.96 -15.02
N GLU A 403 -18.51 -12.26 -15.20
CA GLU A 403 -19.00 -13.17 -14.15
C GLU A 403 -18.11 -13.13 -12.90
N LYS A 404 -16.79 -13.31 -13.07
CA LYS A 404 -15.84 -13.29 -11.97
C LYS A 404 -15.79 -11.94 -11.27
N SER A 405 -15.89 -10.84 -12.03
CA SER A 405 -15.98 -9.48 -11.47
C SER A 405 -17.25 -9.32 -10.64
N ILE A 406 -18.40 -9.80 -11.12
CA ILE A 406 -19.65 -9.75 -10.36
C ILE A 406 -19.50 -10.52 -9.04
N PHE A 407 -18.96 -11.73 -9.08
CA PHE A 407 -18.78 -12.55 -7.87
C PHE A 407 -17.91 -11.85 -6.81
N VAL A 408 -16.77 -11.26 -7.23
CA VAL A 408 -15.86 -10.55 -6.32
C VAL A 408 -16.52 -9.31 -5.70
N TYR A 409 -17.18 -8.49 -6.51
CA TYR A 409 -17.74 -7.22 -6.02
C TYR A 409 -19.09 -7.38 -5.31
N THR A 410 -19.83 -8.48 -5.55
CA THR A 410 -20.99 -8.85 -4.73
C THR A 410 -20.56 -9.34 -3.36
N LYS A 411 -19.49 -10.18 -3.28
CA LYS A 411 -18.87 -10.55 -1.99
C LYS A 411 -18.44 -9.31 -1.20
N ASN A 412 -17.80 -8.33 -1.85
CA ASN A 412 -17.38 -7.08 -1.21
C ASN A 412 -18.55 -6.17 -0.81
N LEU A 413 -19.68 -6.21 -1.52
CA LEU A 413 -20.91 -5.48 -1.16
C LEU A 413 -21.54 -6.04 0.12
N HIS A 414 -21.44 -7.36 0.32
CA HIS A 414 -21.98 -8.04 1.50
C HIS A 414 -21.03 -8.07 2.69
N ASP A 415 -19.76 -7.77 2.51
CA ASP A 415 -18.78 -7.69 3.60
C ASP A 415 -18.90 -6.35 4.35
N ASP A 416 -19.22 -6.40 5.65
CA ASP A 416 -19.35 -5.23 6.53
C ASP A 416 -18.01 -4.62 6.97
N TYR A 417 -16.91 -5.31 6.68
CA TYR A 417 -15.57 -4.78 6.83
C TYR A 417 -14.99 -4.38 5.46
N PRO A 418 -14.33 -3.21 5.34
CA PRO A 418 -13.98 -2.25 6.38
C PRO A 418 -15.04 -1.18 6.65
N GLY A 419 -16.08 -1.07 5.82
CA GLY A 419 -17.21 -0.18 6.08
C GLY A 419 -18.03 0.15 4.84
N THR A 420 -19.06 0.97 5.06
CA THR A 420 -20.09 1.30 4.07
C THR A 420 -19.58 2.03 2.83
N SER A 421 -18.48 2.79 2.96
CA SER A 421 -17.82 3.45 1.82
C SER A 421 -17.26 2.43 0.81
N PHE A 422 -16.68 1.33 1.31
CA PHE A 422 -16.15 0.25 0.49
C PHE A 422 -17.27 -0.54 -0.20
N GLN A 423 -18.36 -0.81 0.53
CA GLN A 423 -19.58 -1.41 -0.04
C GLN A 423 -20.17 -0.52 -1.14
N THR A 424 -20.23 0.80 -0.91
CA THR A 424 -20.75 1.77 -1.88
C THR A 424 -19.91 1.82 -3.16
N MET A 425 -18.58 1.76 -3.04
CA MET A 425 -17.68 1.67 -4.20
C MET A 425 -17.96 0.41 -5.02
N SER A 426 -18.10 -0.74 -4.35
CA SER A 426 -18.40 -2.02 -4.99
C SER A 426 -19.76 -2.00 -5.70
N ALA A 427 -20.78 -1.45 -5.06
CA ALA A 427 -22.09 -1.22 -5.66
C ALA A 427 -21.99 -0.34 -6.92
N LYS A 428 -21.29 0.79 -6.85
CA LYS A 428 -21.13 1.70 -8.00
C LYS A 428 -20.47 1.01 -9.19
N LEU A 429 -19.47 0.16 -8.97
CA LEU A 429 -18.87 -0.62 -10.06
C LEU A 429 -19.89 -1.55 -10.72
N LEU A 430 -20.59 -2.37 -9.93
CA LEU A 430 -21.60 -3.31 -10.45
C LEU A 430 -22.67 -2.59 -11.27
N LEU A 431 -23.14 -1.44 -10.79
CA LEU A 431 -24.12 -0.60 -11.47
C LEU A 431 -23.58 -0.02 -12.79
N ASN A 432 -22.32 0.44 -12.80
CA ASN A 432 -21.67 0.96 -14.00
C ASN A 432 -21.32 -0.13 -15.03
N MET A 433 -21.30 -1.40 -14.62
CA MET A 433 -21.13 -2.54 -15.52
C MET A 433 -22.46 -3.03 -16.13
N ALA A 434 -23.62 -2.51 -15.71
CA ALA A 434 -24.92 -2.96 -16.21
C ALA A 434 -25.05 -2.92 -17.74
N GLU A 435 -24.50 -1.88 -18.38
CA GLU A 435 -24.53 -1.76 -19.84
C GLU A 435 -23.66 -2.82 -20.53
N CYS A 436 -22.47 -3.14 -20.02
CA CYS A 436 -21.62 -4.15 -20.63
C CYS A 436 -22.19 -5.57 -20.42
N MET A 437 -22.83 -5.83 -19.27
CA MET A 437 -23.57 -7.08 -19.04
C MET A 437 -24.69 -7.27 -20.06
N ALA A 438 -25.46 -6.22 -20.37
CA ALA A 438 -26.56 -6.28 -21.34
C ALA A 438 -26.09 -6.48 -22.80
N LYS A 439 -24.84 -6.12 -23.11
CA LYS A 439 -24.22 -6.29 -24.44
C LYS A 439 -23.68 -7.69 -24.69
N VAL A 440 -23.67 -8.58 -23.69
CA VAL A 440 -23.29 -9.99 -23.88
C VAL A 440 -24.16 -10.61 -24.99
N GLU A 441 -23.49 -11.37 -25.88
CA GLU A 441 -24.12 -11.96 -27.07
C GLU A 441 -25.23 -12.94 -26.68
N ASP A 442 -24.94 -13.83 -25.73
CA ASP A 442 -25.94 -14.71 -25.15
C ASP A 442 -26.86 -13.92 -24.20
N LYS A 443 -28.14 -13.83 -24.59
CA LYS A 443 -29.16 -13.13 -23.82
C LYS A 443 -29.52 -13.84 -22.52
N GLN A 444 -29.31 -15.15 -22.42
CA GLN A 444 -29.52 -15.90 -21.19
C GLN A 444 -28.46 -15.51 -20.16
N ASP A 445 -27.19 -15.48 -20.56
CA ASP A 445 -26.08 -15.05 -19.69
C ASP A 445 -26.20 -13.58 -19.30
N ALA A 446 -26.52 -12.69 -20.26
CA ALA A 446 -26.75 -11.27 -19.99
C ALA A 446 -27.82 -11.06 -18.90
N ARG A 447 -28.91 -11.82 -19.00
CA ARG A 447 -30.02 -11.79 -18.04
C ARG A 447 -29.60 -12.36 -16.69
N TYR A 448 -28.91 -13.50 -16.69
CA TYR A 448 -28.38 -14.13 -15.48
C TYR A 448 -27.48 -13.19 -14.69
N PHE A 449 -26.53 -12.51 -15.35
CA PHE A 449 -25.63 -11.55 -14.71
C PHE A 449 -26.37 -10.37 -14.07
N LEU A 450 -27.34 -9.78 -14.78
CA LEU A 450 -28.14 -8.67 -14.26
C LEU A 450 -29.01 -9.10 -13.07
N THR A 451 -29.64 -10.27 -13.15
CA THR A 451 -30.43 -10.85 -12.06
C THR A 451 -29.56 -11.17 -10.85
N LEU A 452 -28.34 -11.66 -11.04
CA LEU A 452 -27.40 -11.94 -9.95
C LEU A 452 -27.05 -10.67 -9.16
N VAL A 453 -26.80 -9.56 -9.86
CA VAL A 453 -26.58 -8.26 -9.22
C VAL A 453 -27.84 -7.78 -8.49
N LEU A 454 -29.03 -7.92 -9.08
CA LEU A 454 -30.30 -7.57 -8.42
C LEU A 454 -30.52 -8.38 -7.14
N ASN A 455 -30.23 -9.69 -7.16
CA ASN A 455 -30.32 -10.54 -5.97
C ASN A 455 -29.33 -10.09 -4.89
N ALA A 456 -28.08 -9.79 -5.25
CA ALA A 456 -27.10 -9.29 -4.31
C ALA A 456 -27.54 -7.96 -3.66
N ILE A 457 -28.17 -7.06 -4.42
CA ILE A 457 -28.75 -5.82 -3.85
C ILE A 457 -29.88 -6.15 -2.87
N GLY A 458 -30.79 -7.05 -3.24
CA GLY A 458 -31.87 -7.50 -2.35
C GLY A 458 -31.35 -8.16 -1.06
N GLU A 459 -30.29 -8.97 -1.14
CA GLU A 459 -29.59 -9.53 0.02
C GLU A 459 -28.94 -8.47 0.89
N LYS A 460 -28.35 -7.43 0.28
CA LYS A 460 -27.79 -6.33 1.06
C LYS A 460 -28.88 -5.55 1.80
N PHE A 461 -30.03 -5.29 1.17
CA PHE A 461 -31.17 -4.68 1.85
C PHE A 461 -31.65 -5.53 3.03
N ALA A 462 -31.76 -6.85 2.87
CA ALA A 462 -32.09 -7.75 3.97
C ALA A 462 -31.06 -7.69 5.12
N SER A 463 -29.77 -7.65 4.79
CA SER A 463 -28.70 -7.52 5.79
C SER A 463 -28.76 -6.18 6.53
N MET A 464 -28.95 -5.08 5.81
CA MET A 464 -29.17 -3.75 6.42
C MET A 464 -30.39 -3.77 7.33
N ASN A 465 -31.46 -4.45 6.90
CA ASN A 465 -32.64 -4.59 7.74
C ASN A 465 -32.34 -5.37 9.04
N ARG A 466 -31.61 -6.48 8.97
CA ARG A 466 -31.22 -7.22 10.17
C ARG A 466 -30.39 -6.36 11.14
N GLN A 467 -29.54 -5.49 10.61
CA GLN A 467 -28.62 -4.63 11.39
C GLN A 467 -29.24 -3.29 11.84
N TYR A 468 -30.48 -3.00 11.48
CA TYR A 468 -31.11 -1.69 11.74
C TYR A 468 -31.05 -1.26 13.21
N HIS A 469 -31.48 -2.14 14.12
CA HIS A 469 -31.53 -1.80 15.56
C HIS A 469 -30.14 -1.47 16.10
N ASN A 470 -29.13 -2.22 15.68
CA ASN A 470 -27.74 -2.01 16.06
C ASN A 470 -27.17 -0.72 15.47
N ALA A 471 -27.50 -0.42 14.22
CA ALA A 471 -27.07 0.83 13.58
C ALA A 471 -27.66 2.06 14.29
N VAL A 472 -28.94 2.01 14.69
CA VAL A 472 -29.61 3.09 15.45
C VAL A 472 -28.99 3.24 16.84
N LYS A 473 -28.76 2.12 17.54
CA LYS A 473 -28.09 2.11 18.85
C LYS A 473 -26.68 2.71 18.78
N ALA A 474 -25.88 2.29 17.80
CA ALA A 474 -24.54 2.81 17.58
C ALA A 474 -24.54 4.31 17.18
N SER A 475 -25.55 4.74 16.41
CA SER A 475 -25.77 6.15 16.06
C SER A 475 -26.08 7.01 17.30
N ALA A 476 -26.94 6.53 18.20
CA ALA A 476 -27.21 7.20 19.46
C ALA A 476 -25.96 7.33 20.34
N GLN A 477 -25.18 6.25 20.49
CA GLN A 477 -23.91 6.27 21.21
C GLN A 477 -22.88 7.24 20.58
N TYR A 478 -22.84 7.30 19.25
CA TYR A 478 -21.99 8.24 18.52
C TYR A 478 -22.39 9.70 18.80
N ALA A 479 -23.70 10.00 18.85
CA ALA A 479 -24.22 11.32 19.20
C ALA A 479 -23.86 11.73 20.64
N GLU A 480 -24.03 10.83 21.62
CA GLU A 480 -23.65 11.05 23.03
C GLU A 480 -22.14 11.29 23.20
N THR A 481 -21.31 10.48 22.54
CA THR A 481 -19.84 10.59 22.60
C THR A 481 -19.31 11.87 21.94
N THR A 482 -20.02 12.41 20.95
CA THR A 482 -19.67 13.70 20.32
C THR A 482 -19.95 14.87 21.28
N MET A 483 -20.89 14.70 22.22
CA MET A 483 -21.27 15.72 23.20
C MET A 483 -20.45 15.65 24.50
N GLU A 484 -19.95 14.48 24.90
CA GLU A 484 -19.11 14.30 26.10
C GLU A 484 -17.67 13.88 25.74
N ALA A 485 -16.71 14.81 25.90
CA ALA A 485 -15.28 14.50 25.84
C ALA A 485 -14.81 13.78 27.13
N GLY A 486 -15.28 12.56 27.36
CA GLY A 486 -14.96 11.73 28.52
C GLY A 486 -13.76 10.80 28.32
N ALA A 487 -13.04 10.50 29.42
CA ALA A 487 -11.85 9.66 29.46
C ALA A 487 -12.13 8.20 29.05
N GLU A 488 -11.17 7.60 28.34
CA GLU A 488 -11.28 6.25 27.76
C GLU A 488 -11.21 5.16 28.83
N ASN A 489 -12.37 4.67 29.28
CA ASN A 489 -12.43 3.41 30.03
C ASN A 489 -12.62 2.24 29.05
N TYR A 490 -11.55 1.47 28.87
CA TYR A 490 -11.53 0.23 28.09
C TYR A 490 -12.19 -0.96 28.81
N LEU A 491 -12.61 -0.74 30.06
CA LEU A 491 -13.33 -1.71 30.88
C LEU A 491 -14.81 -1.33 30.89
N ALA A 492 -15.68 -2.30 30.64
CA ALA A 492 -17.12 -2.11 30.80
C ALA A 492 -17.43 -1.70 32.25
N ASP A 493 -18.17 -0.61 32.44
CA ASP A 493 -18.62 -0.20 33.76
C ASP A 493 -19.54 -1.29 34.33
N VAL A 494 -19.19 -1.81 35.51
CA VAL A 494 -19.96 -2.86 36.20
C VAL A 494 -21.38 -2.38 36.54
N ASN A 495 -21.57 -1.07 36.69
CA ASN A 495 -22.84 -0.43 37.04
C ASN A 495 -23.69 -0.02 35.82
N GLN A 496 -23.07 0.09 34.64
CA GLN A 496 -23.72 0.36 33.35
C GLN A 496 -23.39 -0.78 32.39
N LYS A 497 -24.08 -1.92 32.57
CA LYS A 497 -23.94 -3.03 31.63
C LYS A 497 -24.53 -2.58 30.28
N PRO A 498 -23.76 -2.55 29.18
CA PRO A 498 -24.33 -2.39 27.86
C PRO A 498 -25.39 -3.46 27.64
N GLU A 499 -26.48 -3.12 26.95
CA GLU A 499 -27.48 -4.09 26.56
C GLU A 499 -26.86 -5.02 25.50
N TRP A 500 -26.17 -6.08 25.93
CA TRP A 500 -25.43 -6.96 25.02
C TRP A 500 -26.39 -7.69 24.08
N ASP A 501 -26.39 -7.31 22.81
CA ASP A 501 -27.03 -8.10 21.76
C ASP A 501 -26.05 -9.11 21.12
N GLU A 502 -26.53 -9.94 20.18
CA GLU A 502 -25.73 -10.97 19.50
C GLU A 502 -24.51 -10.41 18.75
N ILE A 503 -24.47 -9.12 18.42
CA ILE A 503 -23.45 -8.46 17.60
C ILE A 503 -22.50 -7.64 18.48
N ASP A 504 -22.94 -7.14 19.64
CA ASP A 504 -22.11 -6.39 20.60
C ASP A 504 -20.97 -7.22 21.20
N ILE A 505 -21.04 -8.55 21.13
CA ILE A 505 -19.95 -9.45 21.54
C ILE A 505 -18.63 -9.12 20.83
N PHE A 506 -18.69 -8.65 19.58
CA PHE A 506 -17.51 -8.25 18.80
C PHE A 506 -16.98 -6.87 19.19
N ASN A 507 -17.82 -6.01 19.78
CA ASN A 507 -17.41 -4.72 20.36
C ASN A 507 -16.80 -4.89 21.76
N ALA A 508 -17.09 -6.01 22.43
CA ALA A 508 -16.62 -6.36 23.77
C ALA A 508 -15.16 -6.84 23.84
N THR A 509 -14.52 -7.09 22.69
CA THR A 509 -13.17 -7.69 22.69
C THR A 509 -12.14 -6.74 23.28
N PRO A 510 -11.24 -7.22 24.18
CA PRO A 510 -10.25 -6.38 24.85
C PRO A 510 -9.20 -5.81 23.88
N ILE A 511 -8.93 -6.52 22.78
CA ILE A 511 -8.09 -6.04 21.68
C ILE A 511 -9.01 -5.55 20.58
N LYS A 512 -9.19 -4.24 20.49
CA LYS A 512 -9.91 -3.61 19.39
C LYS A 512 -8.99 -3.55 18.17
N THR A 513 -9.18 -4.44 17.21
CA THR A 513 -8.45 -4.41 15.93
C THR A 513 -8.90 -3.27 15.03
N ASN A 514 -10.12 -2.77 15.23
CA ASN A 514 -10.68 -1.61 14.56
C ASN A 514 -11.39 -0.72 15.60
N ASN A 515 -11.09 0.57 15.61
CA ASN A 515 -11.81 1.52 16.46
C ASN A 515 -13.08 1.99 15.74
N LEU A 516 -14.25 1.86 16.38
CA LEU A 516 -15.50 2.48 15.91
C LEU A 516 -15.34 4.00 15.72
N ARG A 517 -14.49 4.65 16.53
CA ARG A 517 -14.14 6.08 16.42
C ARG A 517 -13.38 6.41 15.12
N ASP A 518 -12.55 5.49 14.61
CA ASP A 518 -11.79 5.70 13.36
C ASP A 518 -12.67 5.64 12.11
N ARG A 519 -13.91 5.11 12.21
CA ARG A 519 -14.88 5.15 11.10
C ARG A 519 -15.42 6.56 10.86
N GLY A 520 -15.44 7.42 11.88
CA GLY A 520 -15.74 8.87 11.74
C GLY A 520 -17.09 9.22 11.12
N SER A 521 -18.02 8.27 11.05
CA SER A 521 -19.31 8.43 10.37
C SER A 521 -20.45 7.81 11.16
N ASP A 522 -21.61 8.47 11.12
CA ASP A 522 -22.85 7.97 11.69
C ASP A 522 -23.32 6.73 10.89
N PRO A 523 -23.47 5.55 11.52
CA PRO A 523 -23.93 4.33 10.84
C PRO A 523 -25.31 4.47 10.16
N VAL A 524 -26.20 5.31 10.68
CA VAL A 524 -27.51 5.56 10.07
C VAL A 524 -27.34 6.39 8.80
N ALA A 525 -26.62 7.51 8.86
CA ALA A 525 -26.30 8.33 7.69
C ALA A 525 -25.57 7.55 6.58
N ASP A 526 -24.60 6.71 6.95
CA ASP A 526 -23.87 5.88 6.00
C ASP A 526 -24.78 4.86 5.29
N ASN A 527 -25.66 4.20 6.05
CA ASN A 527 -26.62 3.25 5.49
C ASN A 527 -27.65 3.94 4.59
N LYS A 528 -28.13 5.13 4.96
CA LYS A 528 -28.96 5.97 4.07
C LYS A 528 -28.23 6.29 2.77
N PHE A 529 -26.95 6.67 2.85
CA PHE A 529 -26.14 6.98 1.69
C PHE A 529 -25.98 5.77 0.77
N LEU A 530 -25.64 4.59 1.32
CA LEU A 530 -25.56 3.35 0.55
C LEU A 530 -26.90 3.00 -0.11
N PHE A 531 -28.00 3.03 0.66
CA PHE A 531 -29.34 2.74 0.15
C PHE A 531 -29.72 3.65 -1.01
N LYS A 532 -29.51 4.96 -0.87
CA LYS A 532 -29.77 5.95 -1.92
C LYS A 532 -29.00 5.66 -3.21
N ASN A 533 -27.71 5.30 -3.10
CA ASN A 533 -26.89 4.95 -4.27
C ASN A 533 -27.40 3.66 -4.95
N LEU A 534 -27.74 2.64 -4.16
CA LEU A 534 -28.30 1.38 -4.67
C LEU A 534 -29.64 1.60 -5.37
N LEU A 535 -30.55 2.35 -4.75
CA LEU A 535 -31.88 2.65 -5.30
C LEU A 535 -31.79 3.43 -6.62
N HIS A 536 -30.89 4.42 -6.71
CA HIS A 536 -30.65 5.15 -7.95
C HIS A 536 -30.12 4.24 -9.06
N GLY A 537 -29.22 3.32 -8.70
CA GLY A 537 -28.65 2.33 -9.61
C GLY A 537 -29.65 1.30 -10.13
N LEU A 538 -30.65 0.93 -9.33
CA LEU A 538 -31.68 -0.04 -9.75
C LEU A 538 -32.40 0.41 -11.03
N LYS A 539 -32.63 1.72 -11.21
CA LYS A 539 -33.22 2.26 -12.45
C LYS A 539 -32.39 1.87 -13.68
N THR A 540 -31.07 2.00 -13.59
CA THR A 540 -30.14 1.63 -14.66
C THR A 540 -30.17 0.13 -14.92
N LEU A 541 -30.16 -0.71 -13.87
CA LEU A 541 -30.23 -2.16 -14.03
C LEU A 541 -31.53 -2.62 -14.70
N PHE A 542 -32.69 -2.11 -14.27
CA PHE A 542 -33.98 -2.42 -14.88
C PHE A 542 -34.06 -1.95 -16.33
N TYR A 543 -33.48 -0.79 -16.63
CA TYR A 543 -33.40 -0.29 -18.00
C TYR A 543 -32.52 -1.19 -18.88
N SER A 544 -31.38 -1.67 -18.37
CA SER A 544 -30.50 -2.61 -19.07
C SER A 544 -31.13 -3.99 -19.26
N LEU A 545 -31.97 -4.44 -18.32
CA LEU A 545 -32.60 -5.76 -18.33
C LEU A 545 -33.49 -5.99 -19.56
N ARG A 546 -34.12 -4.95 -20.12
CA ARG A 546 -34.95 -5.07 -21.34
C ARG A 546 -34.17 -5.55 -22.56
N ALA A 547 -32.85 -5.30 -22.61
CA ALA A 547 -31.98 -5.76 -23.69
C ALA A 547 -31.63 -7.26 -23.60
N SER A 548 -32.05 -7.91 -22.50
CA SER A 548 -31.86 -9.34 -22.23
C SER A 548 -33.17 -10.15 -22.34
N ASN A 549 -34.18 -9.60 -23.02
CA ASN A 549 -35.44 -10.32 -23.24
C ASN A 549 -35.19 -11.63 -24.03
N PRO A 550 -35.72 -12.77 -23.56
CA PRO A 550 -35.50 -14.07 -24.19
C PRO A 550 -36.11 -14.10 -25.59
N THR A 551 -35.29 -14.44 -26.60
CA THR A 551 -35.72 -14.51 -28.01
C THR A 551 -36.72 -15.64 -28.24
N ARG A 552 -36.53 -16.81 -27.58
CA ARG A 552 -37.43 -17.96 -27.67
C ARG A 552 -38.88 -17.61 -27.35
N ILE A 553 -39.12 -16.82 -26.31
CA ILE A 553 -40.49 -16.43 -25.93
C ILE A 553 -41.14 -15.58 -27.02
N ARG A 554 -40.37 -14.70 -27.67
CA ARG A 554 -40.86 -13.92 -28.81
C ARG A 554 -41.17 -14.81 -30.02
N ASP A 555 -40.36 -15.82 -30.26
CA ASP A 555 -40.48 -16.71 -31.43
C ASP A 555 -41.59 -17.77 -31.25
N GLU A 556 -41.86 -18.18 -30.01
CA GLU A 556 -42.92 -19.15 -29.64
C GLU A 556 -44.29 -18.50 -29.40
N MET A 557 -44.33 -17.20 -29.06
CA MET A 557 -45.57 -16.45 -28.93
C MET A 557 -46.14 -16.07 -30.30
N ASP A 558 -47.44 -16.30 -30.47
CA ASP A 558 -48.17 -15.84 -31.66
C ASP A 558 -47.99 -14.31 -31.83
N ALA A 559 -47.77 -13.84 -33.06
CA ALA A 559 -47.38 -12.45 -33.33
C ALA A 559 -48.42 -11.42 -32.83
N ALA A 560 -49.68 -11.84 -32.66
CA ALA A 560 -50.76 -11.04 -32.09
C ALA A 560 -50.67 -10.87 -30.56
N ASN A 561 -49.96 -11.76 -29.86
CA ASN A 561 -49.82 -11.78 -28.41
C ASN A 561 -48.51 -11.15 -27.92
N VAL A 562 -47.56 -10.85 -28.82
CA VAL A 562 -46.31 -10.16 -28.48
C VAL A 562 -46.63 -8.72 -28.10
N PRO A 563 -46.32 -8.26 -26.87
CA PRO A 563 -46.54 -6.89 -26.46
C PRO A 563 -45.90 -5.88 -27.43
N PRO A 564 -46.60 -4.81 -27.85
CA PRO A 564 -46.09 -3.83 -28.81
C PRO A 564 -44.85 -3.07 -28.30
N ASN A 565 -44.65 -3.05 -26.99
CA ASN A 565 -43.54 -2.42 -26.28
C ASN A 565 -42.47 -3.45 -25.83
N TRP A 566 -42.29 -4.56 -26.56
CA TRP A 566 -41.29 -5.61 -26.26
C TRP A 566 -39.87 -5.09 -26.06
N GLN A 567 -39.49 -4.02 -26.77
CA GLN A 567 -38.16 -3.42 -26.65
C GLN A 567 -38.04 -2.41 -25.50
N ASP A 568 -39.18 -1.96 -24.96
CA ASP A 568 -39.22 -0.91 -23.94
C ASP A 568 -39.30 -1.46 -22.52
N VAL A 569 -39.82 -2.69 -22.37
CA VAL A 569 -40.07 -3.34 -21.07
C VAL A 569 -39.40 -4.71 -21.00
N SER A 570 -39.01 -5.12 -19.80
CA SER A 570 -38.44 -6.45 -19.57
C SER A 570 -39.55 -7.51 -19.50
N TYR A 571 -39.40 -8.60 -20.25
CA TYR A 571 -40.38 -9.70 -20.32
C TYR A 571 -39.73 -11.05 -20.00
N GLY A 572 -40.57 -12.08 -19.81
CA GLY A 572 -40.10 -13.47 -19.76
C GLY A 572 -39.44 -13.91 -18.46
N PHE A 573 -39.93 -13.44 -17.31
CA PHE A 573 -39.37 -13.80 -16.01
C PHE A 573 -39.68 -15.24 -15.60
N ASN A 574 -38.66 -15.96 -15.13
CA ASN A 574 -38.86 -17.26 -14.50
C ASN A 574 -39.22 -17.11 -13.00
N ALA A 575 -39.58 -18.21 -12.34
CA ALA A 575 -40.01 -18.17 -10.93
C ALA A 575 -38.92 -17.67 -9.97
N GLU A 576 -37.66 -18.01 -10.22
CA GLU A 576 -36.53 -17.58 -9.39
C GLU A 576 -36.27 -16.08 -9.52
N GLU A 577 -36.32 -15.55 -10.74
CA GLU A 577 -36.18 -14.12 -11.02
C GLU A 577 -37.34 -13.33 -10.39
N VAL A 578 -38.57 -13.84 -10.44
CA VAL A 578 -39.70 -13.21 -9.76
C VAL A 578 -39.48 -13.17 -8.24
N ASN A 579 -38.94 -14.24 -7.65
CA ASN A 579 -38.59 -14.24 -6.21
C ASN A 579 -37.54 -13.18 -5.88
N VAL A 580 -36.55 -12.97 -6.74
CA VAL A 580 -35.55 -11.90 -6.59
C VAL A 580 -36.23 -10.53 -6.60
N LEU A 581 -37.17 -10.29 -7.52
CA LEU A 581 -37.91 -9.02 -7.58
C LEU A 581 -38.81 -8.79 -6.36
N ILE A 582 -39.50 -9.84 -5.87
CA ILE A 582 -40.31 -9.77 -4.65
C ILE A 582 -39.43 -9.42 -3.46
N LYS A 583 -38.30 -10.10 -3.30
CA LYS A 583 -37.34 -9.82 -2.22
C LYS A 583 -36.81 -8.40 -2.30
N LEU A 584 -36.39 -7.95 -3.48
CA LEU A 584 -35.90 -6.59 -3.70
C LEU A 584 -36.94 -5.54 -3.30
N PHE A 585 -38.21 -5.76 -3.66
CA PHE A 585 -39.30 -4.87 -3.31
C PHE A 585 -39.60 -4.86 -1.80
N HIS A 586 -39.79 -6.03 -1.18
CA HIS A 586 -40.09 -6.15 0.25
C HIS A 586 -38.96 -5.60 1.12
N GLU A 587 -37.72 -6.04 0.89
CA GLU A 587 -36.58 -5.62 1.69
C GLU A 587 -36.25 -4.15 1.43
N GLY A 588 -36.29 -3.70 0.18
CA GLY A 588 -36.06 -2.31 -0.19
C GLY A 588 -37.09 -1.36 0.44
N ALA A 589 -38.36 -1.75 0.48
CA ALA A 589 -39.41 -0.98 1.17
C ALA A 589 -39.14 -0.86 2.68
N GLN A 590 -38.65 -1.93 3.30
CA GLN A 590 -38.35 -1.94 4.73
C GLN A 590 -37.11 -1.10 5.10
N VAL A 591 -36.11 -0.96 4.20
CA VAL A 591 -34.92 -0.12 4.45
C VAL A 591 -35.29 1.37 4.60
N PHE A 592 -36.43 1.83 4.08
CA PHE A 592 -36.88 3.22 4.28
C PHE A 592 -37.04 3.62 5.75
N ARG A 593 -37.14 2.66 6.69
CA ARG A 593 -37.17 2.97 8.13
C ARG A 593 -35.92 3.69 8.64
N TYR A 594 -34.77 3.60 7.96
CA TYR A 594 -33.58 4.40 8.28
C TYR A 594 -33.85 5.91 8.19
N TYR A 595 -34.80 6.35 7.36
CA TYR A 595 -35.20 7.76 7.26
C TYR A 595 -36.06 8.24 8.42
N ASN A 596 -36.66 7.32 9.18
CA ASN A 596 -37.44 7.64 10.38
C ASN A 596 -36.59 7.65 11.66
N ALA A 597 -35.35 7.13 11.62
CA ALA A 597 -34.50 6.97 12.81
C ALA A 597 -34.00 8.29 13.42
N GLU A 598 -33.95 9.38 12.64
CA GLU A 598 -33.52 10.72 13.10
C GLU A 598 -34.62 11.53 13.81
N LYS A 599 -35.86 11.02 13.89
CA LYS A 599 -36.91 11.71 14.63
C LYS A 599 -36.62 11.58 16.13
N THR A 600 -35.80 12.49 16.67
CA THR A 600 -35.80 12.81 18.10
C THR A 600 -37.25 13.05 18.49
N PRO A 601 -37.77 12.43 19.56
CA PRO A 601 -39.09 12.78 20.07
C PRO A 601 -38.99 14.21 20.61
N THR A 602 -39.16 15.21 19.75
CA THR A 602 -39.61 16.53 20.21
C THR A 602 -40.93 16.26 20.90
N GLU A 603 -40.97 16.49 22.21
CA GLU A 603 -42.17 16.39 23.05
C GLU A 603 -43.34 17.02 22.29
N THR A 604 -44.20 16.18 21.73
CA THR A 604 -45.41 16.65 21.07
C THR A 604 -46.31 17.13 22.20
N PRO A 605 -46.65 18.43 22.29
CA PRO A 605 -47.62 18.89 23.28
C PRO A 605 -48.91 18.11 23.02
N MET A 606 -49.52 17.56 24.07
CA MET A 606 -50.66 16.65 24.00
C MET A 606 -51.67 17.04 22.91
N MET A 607 -51.58 16.36 21.77
CA MET A 607 -52.48 16.56 20.64
C MET A 607 -53.69 15.65 20.79
N ASN A 608 -54.87 16.18 20.50
CA ASN A 608 -56.13 15.45 20.55
C ASN A 608 -56.10 14.31 19.52
N PRO A 609 -56.61 13.09 19.80
CA PRO A 609 -56.58 11.92 18.89
C PRO A 609 -57.02 12.19 17.44
N VAL A 610 -57.90 13.17 17.20
CA VAL A 610 -58.33 13.57 15.85
C VAL A 610 -57.25 14.36 15.10
N GLU A 611 -56.49 15.23 15.78
CA GLU A 611 -55.36 15.97 15.19
C GLU A 611 -54.16 15.05 14.95
N PHE A 612 -53.94 14.06 15.82
CA PHE A 612 -52.91 13.03 15.64
C PHE A 612 -53.16 12.19 14.38
N LEU A 613 -54.42 11.78 14.15
CA LEU A 613 -54.81 11.03 12.94
C LEU A 613 -54.78 11.89 11.67
N ALA A 614 -55.16 13.16 11.76
CA ALA A 614 -55.10 14.10 10.63
C ALA A 614 -53.65 14.42 10.21
N ASN A 615 -52.73 14.62 11.16
CA ASN A 615 -51.31 14.84 10.89
C ASN A 615 -50.58 13.60 10.37
N ASN A 616 -51.00 12.39 10.73
CA ASN A 616 -50.43 11.16 10.15
C ASN A 616 -50.88 10.91 8.71
N HIS A 617 -52.08 11.38 8.33
CA HIS A 617 -52.58 11.25 6.96
C HIS A 617 -52.08 12.34 6.01
N MET A 618 -51.74 13.53 6.51
CA MET A 618 -51.09 14.58 5.72
C MET A 618 -49.57 14.43 5.76
N MET A 619 -49.03 13.62 4.85
CA MET A 619 -47.61 13.52 4.47
C MET A 619 -46.59 13.91 5.57
N SER A 620 -46.44 13.09 6.62
CA SER A 620 -45.34 13.22 7.59
C SER A 620 -44.01 12.61 7.08
N SER A 621 -43.86 12.51 5.76
CA SER A 621 -42.64 12.08 5.09
C SER A 621 -41.65 13.24 5.06
N GLY A 622 -40.40 12.97 5.43
CA GLY A 622 -39.32 13.93 5.23
C GLY A 622 -39.12 14.26 3.75
N LYS A 623 -38.31 15.27 3.46
CA LYS A 623 -37.95 15.67 2.09
C LYS A 623 -37.12 14.59 1.35
N GLU A 624 -36.47 13.71 2.10
CA GLU A 624 -35.53 12.69 1.60
C GLU A 624 -36.16 11.36 1.21
#